data_AF-A0A6G2QCG7-F1
#
_entry.id   AF-A0A6G2QCG7-F1
#
_cell.length_a   1.000
_cell.length_b   1.000
_cell.length_c   1.000
_cell.angle_alpha   90.00
_cell.angle_beta   90.00
_cell.angle_gamma   90.00
#
_symmetry.space_group_name_H-M   'P 1'
#
loop_
_entity.id
_entity.type
_entity.pdbx_description
1 polymer ?
#
loop_
_entity_poly.entity_id
_entity_poly.type
_entity_poly.pdbx_seq_one_letter_code
_entity_poly.pdbx_strand_id
1 'polypeptide(L)'
;MRWAADAVATMREGARVRLDYSAQSLWRVDRVIEEIRREGAPIEAVAGVLRGFGAYAGEVVVRRTGAEWWATGGEHWVRTPDGRLWDPIEEARRSFLGHGSLRLLCRDATADA
;
A
#
# COMPACT_ATOMS: atom_id res chain seq x y z
N MET A 1 3.96 6.92 14.90
CA MET A 1 3.21 6.87 13.62
C MET A 1 2.21 5.71 13.70
N ARG A 2 0.90 5.99 13.67
CA ARG A 2 -0.19 5.00 13.91
C ARG A 2 -1.10 4.76 12.69
N TRP A 3 -0.77 5.32 11.53
CA TRP A 3 -1.65 5.32 10.35
C TRP A 3 -1.90 3.94 9.73
N ALA A 4 -0.85 3.10 9.64
CA ALA A 4 -1.00 1.73 9.15
C ALA A 4 -1.78 0.85 10.16
N ALA A 5 -1.63 1.10 11.47
CA ALA A 5 -2.30 0.31 12.49
C ALA A 5 -3.82 0.51 12.48
N ASP A 6 -4.28 1.75 12.30
CA ASP A 6 -5.70 2.06 12.26
C ASP A 6 -6.36 1.56 10.95
N ALA A 7 -5.67 1.65 9.81
CA ALA A 7 -6.14 1.05 8.55
C ALA A 7 -6.20 -0.49 8.61
N VAL A 8 -5.18 -1.12 9.20
CA VAL A 8 -5.13 -2.57 9.42
C VAL A 8 -6.24 -3.02 10.38
N ALA A 9 -6.58 -2.23 11.40
CA ALA A 9 -7.68 -2.53 12.32
C ALA A 9 -9.03 -2.56 11.57
N THR A 10 -9.34 -1.52 10.81
CA THR A 10 -10.58 -1.43 10.02
C THR A 10 -10.70 -2.56 8.98
N MET A 11 -9.60 -2.93 8.31
CA MET A 11 -9.60 -4.05 7.35
C MET A 11 -9.75 -5.43 8.02
N ARG A 12 -9.16 -5.60 9.21
CA ARG A 12 -9.25 -6.86 9.97
C ARG A 12 -10.67 -7.12 10.45
N GLU A 13 -11.40 -6.06 10.82
CA GLU A 13 -12.80 -6.12 11.24
C GLU A 13 -13.75 -6.44 10.07
N GLY A 14 -13.49 -5.93 8.85
CA GLY A 14 -14.34 -6.15 7.69
C GLY A 14 -14.14 -7.47 6.92
N ALA A 15 -12.91 -8.01 6.85
CA ALA A 15 -12.60 -9.08 5.89
C ALA A 15 -11.74 -10.26 6.42
N ARG A 16 -11.41 -10.30 7.72
CA ARG A 16 -10.46 -11.30 8.31
C ARG A 16 -9.15 -11.45 7.51
N VAL A 17 -8.69 -10.39 6.83
CA VAL A 17 -7.46 -10.44 6.04
C VAL A 17 -6.26 -10.48 7.00
N ARG A 18 -5.50 -11.57 6.94
CA ARG A 18 -4.25 -11.70 7.69
C ARG A 18 -3.18 -10.84 7.02
N LEU A 19 -3.08 -9.60 7.48
CA LEU A 19 -2.05 -8.62 7.10
C LEU A 19 -0.82 -8.82 7.97
N ASP A 20 0.04 -9.76 7.57
CA ASP A 20 1.23 -10.21 8.30
C ASP A 20 2.52 -9.48 7.88
N TYR A 21 2.40 -8.41 7.10
CA TYR A 21 3.50 -7.64 6.52
C TYR A 21 4.43 -8.45 5.58
N SER A 22 3.96 -9.58 5.04
CA SER A 22 4.66 -10.31 3.99
C SER A 22 4.39 -9.69 2.61
N ALA A 23 5.30 -9.87 1.64
CA ALA A 23 5.02 -9.52 0.24
C ALA A 23 3.81 -10.30 -0.32
N GLN A 24 3.58 -11.53 0.16
CA GLN A 24 2.42 -12.33 -0.25
C GLN A 24 1.09 -11.71 0.20
N SER A 25 1.05 -11.04 1.35
CA SER A 25 -0.15 -10.37 1.83
C SER A 25 -0.62 -9.25 0.90
N LEU A 26 0.27 -8.64 0.10
CA LEU A 26 -0.09 -7.61 -0.88
C LEU A 26 -0.97 -8.14 -2.01
N TRP A 27 -0.90 -9.43 -2.33
CA TRP A 27 -1.84 -10.03 -3.27
C TRP A 27 -3.29 -9.95 -2.76
N ARG A 28 -3.50 -10.10 -1.45
CA ARG A 28 -4.83 -9.95 -0.85
C ARG A 28 -5.28 -8.49 -0.90
N VAL A 29 -4.36 -7.55 -0.68
CA VAL A 29 -4.68 -6.11 -0.76
C VAL A 29 -5.05 -5.71 -2.19
N ASP A 30 -4.27 -6.12 -3.19
CA ASP A 30 -4.60 -5.88 -4.61
C ASP A 30 -5.99 -6.44 -4.97
N ARG A 31 -6.32 -7.63 -4.45
CA ARG A 31 -7.66 -8.23 -4.63
C ARG A 31 -8.79 -7.43 -3.98
N VAL A 32 -8.59 -6.93 -2.77
CA VAL A 32 -9.60 -6.10 -2.09
C VAL A 32 -9.80 -4.79 -2.86
N ILE A 33 -8.73 -4.17 -3.36
CA ILE A 33 -8.83 -2.97 -4.21
C ILE A 33 -9.64 -3.25 -5.48
N GLU A 34 -9.38 -4.38 -6.13
CA GLU A 34 -10.13 -4.84 -7.30
C GLU A 34 -11.62 -5.07 -7.01
N GLU A 35 -11.93 -5.69 -5.86
CA GLU A 35 -13.30 -5.95 -5.42
C GLU A 35 -14.06 -4.62 -5.18
N ILE A 36 -13.47 -3.67 -4.46
CA ILE A 36 -14.05 -2.32 -4.24
C ILE A 36 -14.25 -1.59 -5.57
N ARG A 37 -13.31 -1.70 -6.51
CA ARG A 37 -13.43 -1.09 -7.84
C ARG A 37 -14.63 -1.64 -8.61
N ARG A 38 -14.86 -2.95 -8.55
CA ARG A 38 -15.98 -3.63 -9.25
C ARG A 38 -17.34 -3.24 -8.68
N GLU A 39 -17.39 -2.87 -7.40
CA GLU A 39 -18.60 -2.33 -6.77
C GLU A 39 -18.95 -0.91 -7.27
N GLY A 40 -18.08 -0.28 -8.06
CA GLY A 40 -18.33 1.03 -8.66
C GLY A 40 -18.26 2.18 -7.66
N ALA A 41 -17.58 1.97 -6.52
CA ALA A 41 -17.42 3.01 -5.51
C ALA A 41 -16.66 4.22 -6.10
N PRO A 42 -17.10 5.45 -5.83
CA PRO A 42 -16.38 6.63 -6.29
C PRO A 42 -15.07 6.81 -5.52
N ILE A 43 -14.03 7.33 -6.18
CA ILE A 43 -12.66 7.38 -5.64
C ILE A 43 -12.56 8.14 -4.32
N GLU A 44 -13.33 9.22 -4.19
CA GLU A 44 -13.38 10.07 -3.00
C GLU A 44 -13.92 9.31 -1.77
N ALA A 45 -14.86 8.38 -1.97
CA ALA A 45 -15.43 7.58 -0.88
C ALA A 45 -14.43 6.54 -0.35
N VAL A 46 -13.47 6.14 -1.17
CA VAL A 46 -12.48 5.09 -0.83
C VAL A 46 -11.08 5.65 -0.55
N ALA A 47 -10.87 6.95 -0.70
CA ALA A 47 -9.56 7.59 -0.59
C ALA A 47 -8.84 7.30 0.74
N GLY A 48 -9.57 7.27 1.86
CA GLY A 48 -9.02 6.93 3.18
C GLY A 48 -8.55 5.46 3.26
N VAL A 49 -9.32 4.55 2.67
CA VAL A 49 -8.99 3.11 2.64
C VAL A 49 -7.79 2.85 1.72
N LEU A 50 -7.75 3.47 0.55
CA LEU A 50 -6.61 3.37 -0.38
C LEU A 50 -5.32 3.92 0.23
N ARG A 51 -5.41 5.04 0.97
CA ARG A 51 -4.28 5.55 1.76
C ARG A 51 -3.78 4.52 2.76
N GLY A 52 -4.70 3.81 3.42
CA GLY A 52 -4.39 2.71 4.33
C GLY A 52 -3.67 1.53 3.65
N PHE A 53 -4.16 1.08 2.49
CA PHE A 53 -3.53 0.03 1.71
C PHE A 53 -2.13 0.42 1.24
N GLY A 54 -1.96 1.67 0.77
CA GLY A 54 -0.66 2.20 0.37
C GLY A 54 0.32 2.27 1.53
N ALA A 55 -0.12 2.78 2.69
CA ALA A 55 0.72 2.79 3.89
C ALA A 55 1.14 1.37 4.31
N TYR A 56 0.23 0.39 4.22
CA TYR A 56 0.56 -1.01 4.47
C TYR A 56 1.60 -1.56 3.48
N ALA A 57 1.45 -1.28 2.18
CA ALA A 57 2.43 -1.68 1.18
C ALA A 57 3.81 -1.05 1.41
N GLY A 58 3.85 0.23 1.77
CA GLY A 58 5.09 0.90 2.14
C GLY A 58 5.77 0.27 3.36
N GLU A 59 5.00 -0.11 4.38
CA GLU A 59 5.53 -0.85 5.54
C GLU A 59 6.11 -2.22 5.16
N VAL A 60 5.50 -2.92 4.19
CA VAL A 60 6.08 -4.18 3.67
C VAL A 60 7.42 -3.91 3.00
N VAL A 61 7.53 -2.86 2.17
CA VAL A 61 8.80 -2.49 1.52
C VAL A 61 9.86 -2.16 2.57
N VAL A 62 9.58 -1.22 3.48
CA VAL A 62 10.46 -0.80 4.59
C VAL A 62 11.04 -2.01 5.33
N ARG A 63 10.19 -2.98 5.71
CA ARG A 63 10.64 -4.16 6.45
C ARG A 63 11.48 -5.13 5.63
N ARG A 64 11.28 -5.18 4.31
CA ARG A 64 12.00 -6.11 3.43
C ARG A 64 13.34 -5.57 2.96
N THR A 65 13.46 -4.26 2.81
CA THR A 65 14.62 -3.62 2.19
C THR A 65 15.43 -2.76 3.16
N GLY A 66 14.91 -2.47 4.35
CA GLY A 66 15.49 -1.44 5.21
C GLY A 66 15.26 -0.02 4.68
N ALA A 67 14.33 0.17 3.74
CA ALA A 67 13.91 1.48 3.26
C ALA A 67 13.37 2.35 4.40
N GLU A 68 13.37 3.66 4.18
CA GLU A 68 12.88 4.64 5.15
C GLU A 68 11.66 5.40 4.61
N TRP A 69 10.75 5.77 5.51
CA TRP A 69 9.67 6.69 5.18
C TRP A 69 10.19 8.12 5.14
N TRP A 70 9.92 8.81 4.04
CA TRP A 70 10.17 10.24 3.85
C TRP A 70 8.84 10.97 3.67
N ALA A 71 8.62 11.98 4.51
CA ALA A 71 7.44 12.84 4.40
C ALA A 71 7.89 14.28 4.12
N THR A 72 7.47 14.81 2.97
CA THR A 72 7.69 16.21 2.59
C THR A 72 6.41 16.78 2.01
N GLY A 73 6.00 17.98 2.44
CA GLY A 73 4.81 18.66 1.90
C GLY A 73 3.48 17.89 2.05
N GLY A 74 3.38 16.90 2.93
CA GLY A 74 2.19 16.04 3.08
C GLY A 74 2.15 14.80 2.20
N GLU A 75 3.12 14.65 1.30
CA GLU A 75 3.36 13.43 0.52
C GLU A 75 4.21 12.44 1.33
N HIS A 76 3.95 11.14 1.15
CA HIS A 76 4.62 10.08 1.88
C HIS A 76 5.29 9.12 0.90
N TRP A 77 6.62 9.14 0.90
CA TRP A 77 7.46 8.35 0.02
C TRP A 77 8.19 7.28 0.84
N VAL A 78 8.49 6.15 0.20
CA VAL A 78 9.43 5.16 0.72
C VAL A 78 10.72 5.30 -0.08
N ARG A 79 11.83 5.55 0.62
CA ARG A 79 13.17 5.64 0.02
C ARG A 79 13.94 4.35 0.28
N THR A 80 14.21 3.58 -0.77
CA THR A 80 15.02 2.36 -0.70
C THR A 80 16.52 2.69 -0.53
N PRO A 81 17.36 1.74 -0.04
CA PRO A 81 18.78 2.00 0.20
C PRO A 81 19.57 2.44 -1.04
N ASP A 82 19.15 2.01 -2.23
CA ASP A 82 19.66 2.46 -3.53
C ASP A 82 19.31 3.92 -3.87
N GLY A 83 18.53 4.58 -3.02
CA GLY A 83 18.13 5.97 -3.12
C GLY A 83 16.86 6.22 -3.93
N ARG A 84 16.24 5.20 -4.54
CA ARG A 84 14.99 5.35 -5.29
C ARG A 84 13.83 5.70 -4.37
N LEU A 85 12.88 6.47 -4.90
CA LEU A 85 11.67 6.90 -4.20
C LEU A 85 10.45 6.19 -4.77
N TRP A 86 9.60 5.69 -3.88
CA TRP A 86 8.37 4.97 -4.21
C TRP A 86 7.21 5.64 -3.50
N ASP A 87 6.11 5.89 -4.21
CA ASP A 87 4.87 6.38 -3.60
C ASP A 87 3.83 5.24 -3.54
N PRO A 88 3.77 4.50 -2.42
CA PRO A 88 2.82 3.41 -2.29
C PRO A 88 1.37 3.89 -2.11
N ILE A 89 1.15 5.15 -1.70
CA ILE A 89 -0.20 5.73 -1.58
C ILE A 89 -0.74 6.04 -2.98
N GLU A 90 0.07 6.67 -3.82
CA GLU A 90 -0.20 6.85 -5.24
C GLU A 90 -0.46 5.50 -5.92
N GLU A 91 0.39 4.51 -5.69
CA GLU A 91 0.24 3.21 -6.34
C GLU A 91 -1.05 2.49 -5.91
N ALA A 92 -1.51 2.64 -4.66
CA ALA A 92 -2.82 2.14 -4.24
C ALA A 92 -3.96 2.82 -5.03
N ARG A 93 -3.85 4.13 -5.29
CA ARG A 93 -4.81 4.86 -6.14
C ARG A 93 -4.76 4.38 -7.59
N ARG A 94 -3.57 4.22 -8.17
CA ARG A 94 -3.39 3.67 -9.53
C ARG A 94 -3.95 2.26 -9.65
N SER A 95 -3.74 1.43 -8.63
CA SER A 95 -4.29 0.07 -8.56
C SER A 95 -5.82 0.10 -8.62
N PHE A 96 -6.45 0.98 -7.83
CA PHE A 96 -7.91 1.19 -7.88
C PHE A 96 -8.40 1.68 -9.23
N LEU A 97 -7.63 2.52 -9.94
CA LEU A 97 -7.93 2.97 -11.29
C LEU A 97 -7.61 1.92 -12.38
N GLY A 98 -7.03 0.77 -12.01
CA GLY A 98 -6.68 -0.32 -12.92
C GLY A 98 -5.35 -0.16 -13.66
N HIS A 99 -4.47 0.70 -13.16
CA HIS A 99 -3.18 1.04 -13.76
C HIS A 99 -1.98 0.77 -12.83
N GLY A 100 -2.17 0.02 -11.75
CA GLY A 100 -1.14 -0.24 -10.74
C GLY A 100 -1.30 -1.59 -10.04
N SER A 101 -0.30 -1.93 -9.22
CA SER A 101 -0.35 -3.07 -8.30
C SER A 101 0.64 -2.87 -7.17
N LEU A 102 0.16 -2.99 -5.93
CA LEU A 102 1.01 -2.90 -4.74
C LEU A 102 2.01 -4.06 -4.69
N ARG A 103 1.62 -5.25 -5.18
CA ARG A 103 2.55 -6.37 -5.31
C ARG A 103 3.67 -6.09 -6.30
N LEU A 104 3.37 -5.46 -7.44
CA LEU A 104 4.40 -5.12 -8.43
C LEU A 104 5.32 -4.03 -7.91
N LEU A 105 4.78 -2.97 -7.28
CA LEU A 105 5.61 -1.97 -6.61
C LEU A 105 6.54 -2.61 -5.58
N CYS A 106 6.03 -3.50 -4.72
CA CYS A 106 6.87 -4.16 -3.73
C CYS A 106 7.93 -5.04 -4.39
N ARG A 107 7.59 -5.79 -5.45
CA ARG A 107 8.56 -6.59 -6.19
C ARG A 107 9.68 -5.72 -6.72
N ASP A 108 9.33 -4.63 -7.40
CA ASP A 108 10.28 -3.75 -8.08
C ASP A 108 11.15 -2.99 -7.07
N ALA A 109 10.57 -2.54 -5.95
CA ALA A 109 11.29 -1.93 -4.83
C ALA A 109 12.24 -2.91 -4.12
N THR A 110 12.01 -4.23 -4.22
CA THR A 110 12.89 -5.25 -3.62
C THR A 110 13.90 -5.86 -4.60
N ALA A 111 13.78 -5.58 -5.90
CA ALA A 111 14.62 -6.22 -6.92
C ALA A 111 16.07 -5.71 -6.91
N ASP A 112 16.28 -4.46 -6.46
CA ASP A 112 17.56 -3.74 -6.50
C ASP A 112 17.98 -3.17 -5.12
N ALA A 113 17.30 -3.58 -4.05
CA ALA A 113 17.51 -3.05 -2.69
C ALA A 113 18.59 -3.76 -1.88
#